data_AF-A0A2V9AQ40-F1
#
_entry.id   AF-A0A2V9AQ40-F1
#
_cell.length_a   1.000
_cell.length_b   1.000
_cell.length_c   1.000
_cell.angle_alpha   90.00
_cell.angle_beta   90.00
_cell.angle_gamma   90.00
#
_symmetry.space_group_name_H-M   'P 1'
#
loop_
_entity.id
_entity.type
_entity.pdbx_description
1 polymer ?
#
loop_
_entity_poly.entity_id
_entity_poly.type
_entity_poly.pdbx_seq_one_letter_code
_entity_poly.pdbx_strand_id
1 'polypeptide(L)'
;MWGAYSLLGGISTNFSTAFGITTHAFLTGIVSSPLFILILYLKPFGTADLDNPLAANLAAILPEDSAKWLVALCKSFDIFVFWTLILLAIGFAAVNPKKLKGAKSFTIAFSVWALYIVCRVGWALLFS
;
A
#
# COMPACT_ATOMS: atom_id res chain seq x y z
N MET A 1 -5.56 -9.53 3.10
CA MET A 1 -6.08 -8.93 4.35
C MET A 1 -7.05 -9.83 5.10
N TRP A 2 -8.18 -10.24 4.52
CA TRP A 2 -9.23 -11.02 5.22
C TRP A 2 -8.69 -12.21 6.02
N GLY A 3 -7.93 -13.12 5.38
CA GLY A 3 -7.33 -14.27 6.06
C GLY A 3 -6.38 -13.88 7.20
N ALA A 4 -5.59 -12.81 7.04
CA ALA A 4 -4.69 -12.36 8.11
C ALA A 4 -5.45 -11.83 9.33
N TYR A 5 -6.55 -11.11 9.12
CA TYR A 5 -7.42 -10.67 10.21
C TYR A 5 -8.17 -11.83 10.88
N SER A 6 -8.55 -12.85 10.11
CA SER A 6 -9.11 -14.08 10.67
C SER A 6 -8.10 -14.83 11.54
N LEU A 7 -6.89 -15.03 11.02
CA LEU A 7 -5.84 -15.81 11.69
C LEU A 7 -5.19 -15.06 12.86
N LEU A 8 -4.72 -13.83 12.64
CA LEU A 8 -3.97 -13.04 13.64
C LEU A 8 -4.90 -12.20 14.53
N GLY A 9 -6.02 -11.75 13.97
CA GLY A 9 -7.02 -10.96 14.69
C GLY A 9 -8.01 -11.80 15.49
N GLY A 10 -8.21 -13.06 15.09
CA GLY A 10 -9.22 -13.95 15.67
C GLY A 10 -10.64 -13.46 15.40
N ILE A 11 -10.85 -12.68 14.33
CA ILE A 11 -12.15 -12.14 13.94
C ILE A 11 -12.76 -12.96 12.80
N SER A 12 -14.05 -13.23 12.87
CA SER A 12 -14.80 -13.85 11.78
C SER A 12 -15.64 -12.79 11.10
N THR A 13 -15.50 -12.65 9.78
CA THR A 13 -16.39 -11.86 8.94
C THR A 13 -16.64 -12.59 7.63
N ASN A 14 -17.73 -12.26 6.96
CA ASN A 14 -18.04 -12.84 5.66
C ASN A 14 -17.23 -12.15 4.55
N PHE A 15 -17.17 -12.79 3.38
CA PHE A 15 -16.45 -12.26 2.23
C PHE A 15 -16.97 -10.89 1.79
N SER A 16 -18.29 -10.68 1.78
CA SER A 16 -18.89 -9.42 1.33
C SER A 16 -18.43 -8.22 2.17
N THR A 17 -18.41 -8.36 3.50
CA THR A 17 -17.90 -7.33 4.40
C THR A 17 -16.40 -7.10 4.21
N ALA A 18 -15.60 -8.18 4.14
CA ALA A 18 -14.16 -8.06 3.93
C ALA A 18 -13.81 -7.41 2.57
N PHE A 19 -14.57 -7.76 1.53
CA PHE A 19 -14.46 -7.19 0.21
C PHE A 19 -14.87 -5.71 0.21
N GLY A 20 -15.99 -5.34 0.84
CA GLY A 20 -16.42 -3.95 0.98
C GLY A 20 -15.38 -3.06 1.67
N ILE A 21 -14.81 -3.53 2.79
CA ILE A 21 -13.72 -2.85 3.49
C ILE A 21 -12.51 -2.67 2.55
N THR A 22 -12.14 -3.73 1.85
CA THR A 22 -10.98 -3.71 0.95
C THR A 22 -11.21 -2.74 -0.21
N THR A 23 -12.31 -2.88 -0.95
CA THR A 23 -12.65 -2.02 -2.08
C THR A 23 -12.70 -0.55 -1.66
N HIS A 24 -13.32 -0.23 -0.52
CA HIS A 24 -13.34 1.13 0.00
C HIS A 24 -11.93 1.67 0.29
N ALA A 25 -11.07 0.88 0.93
CA ALA A 25 -9.70 1.29 1.23
C ALA A 25 -8.83 1.50 -0.03
N PHE A 26 -9.14 0.80 -1.13
CA PHE A 26 -8.46 0.97 -2.42
C PHE A 26 -8.94 2.20 -3.21
N LEU A 27 -10.03 2.86 -2.80
CA LEU A 27 -10.49 4.10 -3.44
C LEU A 27 -9.48 5.26 -3.27
N THR A 28 -8.53 5.15 -2.35
CA THR A 28 -7.38 6.08 -2.26
C THR A 28 -6.62 6.17 -3.58
N GLY A 29 -6.57 5.08 -4.36
CA GLY A 29 -5.98 5.07 -5.70
C GLY A 29 -6.69 6.02 -6.66
N ILE A 30 -8.01 6.19 -6.54
CA ILE A 30 -8.76 7.16 -7.37
C ILE A 30 -8.30 8.59 -7.08
N VAL A 31 -7.89 8.90 -5.85
CA VAL A 31 -7.36 10.22 -5.48
C VAL A 31 -6.02 10.49 -6.17
N SER A 32 -5.24 9.45 -6.48
CA SER A 32 -3.99 9.60 -7.24
C SER A 32 -4.21 9.93 -8.73
N SER A 33 -5.35 9.56 -9.31
CA SER A 33 -5.61 9.71 -10.74
C SER A 33 -5.63 11.17 -11.23
N PRO A 34 -6.34 12.12 -10.56
CA PRO A 34 -6.26 13.53 -10.93
C PRO A 34 -4.84 14.11 -10.83
N LEU A 35 -4.06 13.68 -9.84
CA LEU A 35 -2.66 14.11 -9.68
C LEU A 35 -1.79 13.57 -10.80
N PHE A 36 -2.00 12.32 -11.23
CA PHE A 36 -1.32 11.78 -12.39
C PHE A 36 -1.63 12.58 -13.66
N ILE A 37 -2.91 12.87 -13.92
CA ILE A 37 -3.34 13.68 -15.06
C ILE A 37 -2.66 15.06 -15.01
N LEU A 38 -2.65 15.70 -13.84
CA LEU A 38 -1.97 16.98 -13.67
C LEU A 38 -0.47 16.89 -14.02
N ILE A 39 0.22 15.83 -13.61
CA ILE A 39 1.64 15.64 -13.93
C ILE A 39 1.87 15.48 -15.42
N LEU A 40 0.99 14.75 -16.13
CA LEU A 40 1.06 14.64 -17.60
C LEU A 40 0.88 15.99 -18.31
N TYR A 41 0.08 16.90 -17.74
CA TYR A 41 -0.06 18.27 -18.27
C TYR A 41 1.15 19.16 -17.97
N LEU A 42 1.80 18.96 -16.82
CA LEU A 42 2.93 19.80 -16.39
C LEU A 42 4.26 19.38 -17.02
N LYS A 43 4.44 18.10 -17.35
CA LYS A 43 5.68 17.59 -17.94
C LYS A 43 5.69 17.73 -19.46
N PRO A 44 6.85 18.01 -20.09
CA PRO A 44 7.01 17.90 -21.53
C PRO A 44 6.59 16.53 -22.06
N PHE A 45 6.03 16.50 -23.27
CA PHE A 45 5.59 15.26 -23.91
C PHE A 45 6.72 14.22 -23.95
N GLY A 46 6.41 12.98 -23.55
CA GLY A 46 7.36 11.87 -23.54
C GLY A 46 8.35 11.85 -22.37
N THR A 47 8.28 12.79 -21.42
CA THR A 47 9.22 12.88 -20.29
C THR A 47 8.62 12.47 -18.93
N ALA A 48 7.35 12.06 -18.91
CA ALA A 48 6.71 11.54 -17.71
C ALA A 48 7.21 10.12 -17.40
N ASP A 49 7.64 9.90 -16.16
CA ASP A 49 7.94 8.57 -15.65
C ASP A 49 6.62 7.83 -15.40
N LEU A 50 6.29 6.87 -16.27
CA LEU A 50 5.07 6.08 -16.13
C LEU A 50 5.17 5.00 -15.06
N ASP A 51 6.38 4.65 -14.61
CA ASP A 51 6.63 3.67 -13.55
C ASP A 51 6.58 4.29 -12.15
N ASN A 52 6.71 5.61 -12.04
CA ASN A 52 6.56 6.36 -10.79
C ASN A 52 5.94 7.75 -11.03
N PRO A 53 4.73 7.84 -11.59
CA PRO A 53 4.19 9.09 -12.12
C PRO A 53 4.01 10.19 -11.08
N LEU A 54 3.61 9.83 -9.85
CA LEU A 54 3.39 10.81 -8.79
C LEU A 54 4.62 11.09 -7.95
N ALA A 55 5.63 10.21 -7.97
CA ALA A 55 6.78 10.30 -7.08
C ALA A 55 6.40 10.52 -5.58
N ALA A 56 5.26 9.96 -5.15
CA ALA A 56 4.71 10.14 -3.80
C ALA A 56 5.27 9.14 -2.75
N ASN A 57 6.45 8.61 -3.05
CA ASN A 57 7.16 7.60 -2.29
C ASN A 57 8.63 7.96 -2.14
N LEU A 58 9.31 7.23 -1.25
CA LEU A 58 10.71 7.48 -0.93
C LEU A 58 11.66 7.25 -2.12
N ALA A 59 11.24 6.59 -3.21
CA ALA A 59 12.13 6.42 -4.36
C ALA A 59 12.34 7.73 -5.13
N ALA A 60 11.50 8.75 -4.91
CA ALA A 60 11.61 10.05 -5.55
C ALA A 60 12.91 10.80 -5.26
N ILE A 61 13.59 10.46 -4.16
CA ILE A 61 14.86 11.08 -3.74
C ILE A 61 16.08 10.22 -4.06
N LEU A 62 15.90 9.07 -4.70
CA LEU A 62 17.00 8.18 -5.07
C LEU A 62 17.67 8.66 -6.37
N PRO A 63 19.00 8.57 -6.47
CA PRO A 63 19.71 8.70 -7.74
C PRO A 63 19.25 7.67 -8.78
N GLU A 64 19.31 8.02 -10.07
CA GLU A 64 18.88 7.14 -11.17
C GLU A 64 19.68 5.83 -11.28
N ASP A 65 20.94 5.83 -10.81
CA ASP A 65 21.84 4.68 -10.77
C ASP A 65 21.68 3.81 -9.50
N SER A 66 20.67 4.08 -8.68
CA SER A 66 20.38 3.30 -7.47
C SER A 66 20.08 1.83 -7.78
N ALA A 67 20.52 0.93 -6.88
CA ALA A 67 20.25 -0.50 -7.02
C ALA A 67 18.74 -0.80 -7.09
N LYS A 68 18.33 -1.71 -7.98
CA LYS A 68 16.91 -2.03 -8.23
C LYS A 68 16.17 -2.50 -6.98
N TRP A 69 16.81 -3.27 -6.11
CA TRP A 69 16.22 -3.69 -4.82
C TRP A 69 15.93 -2.49 -3.90
N LEU A 70 16.80 -1.47 -3.90
CA LEU A 70 16.64 -0.25 -3.12
C LEU A 70 15.50 0.60 -3.69
N VAL A 71 15.43 0.74 -5.01
CA VAL A 71 14.30 1.38 -5.69
C VAL A 71 12.99 0.66 -5.35
N ALA A 72 12.96 -0.68 -5.41
CA ALA A 72 11.77 -1.47 -5.06
C ALA A 72 11.34 -1.28 -3.60
N LEU A 73 12.32 -1.20 -2.67
CA LEU A 73 12.07 -0.93 -1.26
C LEU A 73 11.48 0.47 -1.10
N CYS A 74 12.14 1.51 -1.59
CA CYS A 74 11.73 2.89 -1.44
C CYS A 74 10.39 3.20 -2.14
N LYS A 75 10.10 2.60 -3.29
CA LYS A 75 8.77 2.68 -3.95
C LYS A 75 7.64 2.10 -3.10
N SER A 76 7.97 1.23 -2.13
CA SER A 76 6.98 0.62 -1.24
C SER A 76 6.49 1.55 -0.12
N PHE A 77 7.30 2.56 0.23
CA PHE A 77 6.97 3.58 1.22
C PHE A 77 6.30 4.76 0.51
N ASP A 78 5.01 4.61 0.24
CA ASP A 78 4.19 5.56 -0.51
C ASP A 78 3.02 6.08 0.36
N ILE A 79 2.70 7.37 0.24
CA ILE A 79 1.62 8.00 1.01
C ILE A 79 0.26 7.34 0.78
N PHE A 80 -0.06 6.93 -0.46
CA PHE A 80 -1.33 6.29 -0.79
C PHE A 80 -1.39 4.86 -0.26
N VAL A 81 -0.25 4.15 -0.25
CA VAL A 81 -0.15 2.83 0.38
C VAL A 81 -0.45 2.93 1.88
N PHE A 82 0.15 3.88 2.59
CA PHE A 82 -0.14 4.06 4.02
C PHE A 82 -1.59 4.46 4.27
N TRP A 83 -2.16 5.32 3.44
CA TRP A 83 -3.57 5.67 3.53
C TRP A 83 -4.47 4.41 3.36
N THR A 84 -4.21 3.58 2.35
CA THR A 84 -4.94 2.31 2.17
C THR A 84 -4.79 1.39 3.39
N LEU A 85 -3.59 1.23 3.94
CA LEU A 85 -3.35 0.38 5.11
C LEU A 85 -4.09 0.88 6.35
N ILE A 86 -4.14 2.20 6.56
CA ILE A 86 -4.89 2.83 7.65
C ILE A 86 -6.39 2.55 7.47
N LEU A 87 -6.95 2.74 6.28
CA LEU A 87 -8.38 2.46 6.02
C LEU A 87 -8.70 0.97 6.18
N LEU A 88 -7.82 0.07 5.74
CA LEU A 88 -7.96 -1.37 5.99
C LEU A 88 -7.97 -1.66 7.49
N ALA A 89 -7.04 -1.09 8.25
CA ALA A 89 -6.99 -1.27 9.70
C ALA A 89 -8.26 -0.76 10.39
N ILE A 90 -8.76 0.41 10.02
CA ILE A 90 -10.01 0.97 10.56
C ILE A 90 -11.20 0.08 10.21
N GLY A 91 -11.35 -0.30 8.94
CA GLY A 91 -12.48 -1.10 8.48
C GLY A 91 -12.54 -2.49 9.11
N PHE A 92 -11.39 -3.18 9.22
CA PHE A 92 -11.36 -4.47 9.92
C PHE A 92 -11.51 -4.33 11.44
N ALA A 93 -11.02 -3.24 12.06
CA ALA A 93 -11.26 -2.98 13.49
C ALA A 93 -12.77 -2.83 13.78
N ALA A 94 -13.52 -2.21 12.87
CA ALA A 94 -14.96 -2.02 13.01
C ALA A 94 -15.76 -3.34 13.00
N VAL A 95 -15.24 -4.42 12.41
CA VAL A 95 -15.87 -5.74 12.42
C VAL A 95 -16.02 -6.30 13.84
N ASN A 96 -14.97 -6.15 14.66
CA ASN A 96 -15.02 -6.60 16.06
C ASN A 96 -14.10 -5.74 16.94
N PRO A 97 -14.58 -4.57 17.39
CA PRO A 97 -13.80 -3.62 18.17
C PRO A 97 -13.29 -4.19 19.50
N LYS A 98 -14.01 -5.17 20.06
CA LYS A 98 -13.62 -5.83 21.32
C LYS A 98 -12.40 -6.73 21.14
N LYS A 99 -12.25 -7.40 20.00
CA LYS A 99 -11.09 -8.27 19.71
C LYS A 99 -9.91 -7.53 19.10
N LEU A 100 -10.17 -6.44 18.36
CA LEU A 100 -9.17 -5.62 17.68
C LEU A 100 -8.97 -4.28 18.39
N LYS A 101 -8.61 -4.33 19.68
CA LYS A 101 -8.39 -3.13 20.50
C LYS A 101 -7.08 -2.43 20.17
N GLY A 102 -7.08 -1.10 20.30
CA GLY A 102 -5.88 -0.27 20.18
C GLY A 102 -5.15 -0.47 18.86
N ALA A 103 -3.83 -0.61 18.91
CA ALA A 103 -2.98 -0.74 17.73
C ALA A 103 -3.07 -2.10 17.02
N LYS A 104 -3.76 -3.11 17.59
CA LYS A 104 -3.73 -4.49 17.06
C LYS A 104 -4.15 -4.58 15.59
N SER A 105 -5.20 -3.85 15.20
CA SER A 105 -5.66 -3.86 13.80
C SER A 105 -4.58 -3.30 12.86
N PHE A 106 -3.98 -2.18 13.24
CA PHE A 106 -2.88 -1.56 12.51
C PHE A 106 -1.68 -2.50 12.41
N THR A 107 -1.27 -3.13 13.52
CA THR A 107 -0.18 -4.11 13.51
C THR A 107 -0.42 -5.21 12.47
N ILE A 108 -1.63 -5.78 12.40
CA ILE A 108 -1.94 -6.81 11.40
C ILE A 108 -1.80 -6.27 9.98
N ALA A 109 -2.40 -5.10 9.67
CA ALA A 109 -2.32 -4.51 8.34
C ALA A 109 -0.87 -4.25 7.91
N PHE A 110 -0.09 -3.60 8.78
CA PHE A 110 1.30 -3.23 8.49
C PHE A 110 2.23 -4.44 8.47
N SER A 111 2.01 -5.48 9.29
CA SER A 111 2.79 -6.72 9.22
C SER A 111 2.57 -7.49 7.93
N VAL A 112 1.33 -7.59 7.46
CA VAL A 112 1.03 -8.25 6.17
C VAL A 112 1.66 -7.48 5.00
N TRP A 113 1.58 -6.14 5.04
CA TRP A 113 2.25 -5.29 4.06
C TRP A 113 3.77 -5.46 4.11
N ALA A 114 4.38 -5.44 5.30
CA ALA A 114 5.82 -5.59 5.47
C ALA A 114 6.31 -6.94 4.91
N LEU A 115 5.57 -8.02 5.16
CA LEU A 115 5.88 -9.34 4.58
C LEU A 115 5.82 -9.31 3.04
N TYR A 116 4.79 -8.67 2.47
CA TYR A 116 4.69 -8.48 1.02
C TYR A 116 5.87 -7.67 0.47
N ILE A 117 6.33 -6.63 1.18
CA ILE A 117 7.51 -5.84 0.79
C ILE A 117 8.78 -6.68 0.82
N VAL A 118 8.98 -7.49 1.86
CA VAL A 118 10.14 -8.40 1.94
C VAL A 118 10.17 -9.35 0.74
N CYS A 119 9.03 -9.93 0.36
CA CYS A 119 8.95 -10.79 -0.83
C CYS A 119 9.27 -10.02 -2.12
N ARG A 120 8.68 -8.83 -2.30
CA ARG A 120 8.90 -7.99 -3.49
C ARG A 120 10.37 -7.55 -3.62
N VAL A 121 10.96 -7.07 -2.52
CA VAL A 121 12.34 -6.58 -2.48
C VAL A 121 13.32 -7.73 -2.62
N GLY A 122 13.04 -8.87 -1.98
CA GLY A 122 13.84 -10.10 -2.16
C GLY A 122 13.83 -10.58 -3.60
N TRP A 123 12.68 -10.54 -4.27
CA TRP A 123 12.61 -10.82 -5.71
C TRP A 123 13.44 -9.84 -6.52
N ALA A 124 13.30 -8.53 -6.28
CA ALA A 124 14.10 -7.53 -6.96
C ALA A 124 15.60 -7.79 -6.75
N LEU A 125 16.05 -8.08 -5.53
CA LEU A 125 17.44 -8.40 -5.20
C LEU A 125 17.98 -9.59 -5.99
N LEU A 126 17.21 -10.68 -6.08
CA LEU A 126 17.65 -11.92 -6.75
C LEU A 126 17.74 -11.79 -8.28
N PHE A 127 16.97 -10.88 -8.87
CA PHE A 127 16.89 -10.69 -10.32
C PHE A 127 17.31 -9.26 -10.74
N SER A 128 18.09 -8.58 -9.91
CA SER A 128 18.63 -7.22 -10.15
C SER A 128 19.71 -7.22 -11.21
#